data_AF-A0A6M8E9W4-F1
#
_entry.id   AF-A0A6M8E9W4-F1
#
_cell.length_a   1.000
_cell.length_b   1.000
_cell.length_c   1.000
_cell.angle_alpha   90.00
_cell.angle_beta   90.00
_cell.angle_gamma   90.00
#
_symmetry.space_group_name_H-M   'P 1'
#
loop_
_entity.id
_entity.type
_entity.pdbx_description
1 polymer ?
#
loop_
_entity_poly.entity_id
_entity_poly.type
_entity_poly.pdbx_seq_one_letter_code
_entity_poly.pdbx_strand_id
1 'polypeptide(L)'
;MTNTSEIIIGSLSYIWHLIPIIIFIILLKRFISTRDNKKRKRQNEENEKNGLTLELRTIKRYEDLGYKVVSNKIQNENIDMICYKDDKTILVKCKNSFDSKSIKEEDIVAFYDDAIKYINANNIKEKNAVFRYAVPYKDIFHKSAIKILDDDYYNCKYILV
;
A
#
# COMPACT_ATOMS: atom_id res chain seq x y z
N MET A 1 -27.31 -51.18 4.70
CA MET A 1 -26.32 -50.46 3.87
C MET A 1 -26.54 -48.98 4.14
N THR A 2 -25.66 -48.34 4.89
CA THR A 2 -25.71 -46.89 5.13
C THR A 2 -25.57 -46.17 3.80
N ASN A 3 -26.58 -45.37 3.46
CA ASN A 3 -26.58 -44.62 2.22
C ASN A 3 -25.46 -43.58 2.29
N THR A 4 -24.68 -43.45 1.22
CA THR A 4 -23.63 -42.42 1.09
C THR A 4 -24.16 -41.01 1.37
N SER A 5 -25.45 -40.76 1.12
CA SER A 5 -26.14 -39.52 1.50
C SER A 5 -26.20 -39.29 3.02
N GLU A 6 -26.44 -40.30 3.84
CA GLU A 6 -26.49 -40.20 5.31
C GLU A 6 -25.11 -39.90 5.90
N ILE A 7 -24.06 -40.47 5.31
CA ILE A 7 -22.66 -40.22 5.71
C ILE A 7 -22.24 -38.78 5.35
N ILE A 8 -22.68 -38.27 4.20
CA ILE A 8 -22.46 -36.86 3.81
C ILE A 8 -23.23 -35.89 4.71
N ILE A 9 -24.48 -36.21 5.06
CA ILE A 9 -25.30 -35.36 5.95
C ILE A 9 -24.73 -35.36 7.38
N GLY A 10 -24.28 -36.52 7.88
CA GLY A 10 -23.63 -36.64 9.19
C GLY A 10 -22.25 -35.98 9.27
N SER A 11 -21.54 -35.85 8.15
CA SER A 11 -20.28 -35.08 8.10
C SER A 11 -20.52 -33.58 7.94
N LEU A 12 -21.58 -33.15 7.23
CA LEU A 12 -22.01 -31.76 7.17
C LEU A 12 -22.44 -31.20 8.54
N SER A 13 -23.15 -32.00 9.34
CA SER A 13 -23.58 -31.60 10.69
C SER A 13 -22.41 -31.35 11.64
N TYR A 14 -21.29 -32.07 11.46
CA TYR A 14 -20.06 -31.90 12.24
C TYR A 14 -19.30 -30.60 11.89
N ILE A 15 -19.48 -30.08 10.67
CA ILE A 15 -18.75 -28.91 10.13
C ILE A 15 -19.59 -27.63 10.20
N TRP A 16 -20.90 -27.72 10.47
CA TRP A 16 -21.81 -26.58 10.49
C TRP A 16 -21.38 -25.44 11.44
N HIS A 17 -20.75 -25.77 12.58
CA HIS A 17 -20.22 -24.80 13.54
C HIS A 17 -19.00 -24.01 13.02
N LEU A 18 -18.28 -24.50 11.99
CA LEU A 18 -17.15 -23.78 11.40
C LEU A 18 -17.60 -22.60 10.54
N ILE A 19 -18.78 -22.67 9.92
CA ILE A 19 -19.34 -21.59 9.10
C ILE A 19 -19.48 -20.28 9.89
N PRO A 20 -20.16 -20.22 11.06
CA PRO A 20 -20.26 -18.99 11.84
C PRO A 20 -18.89 -18.51 12.36
N ILE A 21 -17.96 -19.42 12.66
CA ILE A 21 -16.60 -19.06 13.10
C ILE A 21 -15.84 -18.35 11.96
N ILE A 22 -15.88 -18.88 10.74
CA ILE A 22 -15.23 -18.27 9.57
C ILE A 22 -15.83 -16.89 9.30
N ILE A 23 -17.16 -16.76 9.34
CA ILE A 23 -17.85 -15.47 9.19
C ILE A 23 -17.40 -14.49 10.27
N PHE A 24 -17.35 -14.93 11.53
CA PHE A 24 -16.89 -14.10 12.64
C PHE A 24 -15.44 -13.62 12.44
N ILE A 25 -14.53 -14.49 12.00
CA ILE A 25 -13.13 -14.12 11.71
C ILE A 25 -13.06 -13.06 10.60
N ILE A 26 -13.85 -13.21 9.53
CA ILE A 26 -13.91 -12.23 8.43
C ILE A 26 -14.42 -10.88 8.94
N LEU A 27 -15.49 -10.88 9.73
CA LEU A 27 -16.06 -9.67 10.33
C LEU A 27 -15.08 -9.00 11.29
N LEU A 28 -14.41 -9.77 12.14
CA LEU A 28 -13.41 -9.28 13.10
C LEU A 28 -12.23 -8.64 12.36
N LYS A 29 -11.71 -9.30 11.33
CA LYS A 29 -10.62 -8.76 10.49
C LYS A 29 -11.03 -7.43 9.84
N ARG A 30 -12.25 -7.36 9.31
CA ARG A 30 -12.80 -6.14 8.71
C ARG A 30 -12.96 -5.03 9.75
N PHE A 31 -13.46 -5.36 10.95
CA PHE A 31 -13.64 -4.41 12.06
C PHE A 31 -12.31 -3.84 12.56
N ILE A 32 -11.29 -4.68 12.73
CA ILE A 32 -9.95 -4.23 13.13
C ILE A 32 -9.38 -3.28 12.07
N SER A 33 -9.49 -3.66 10.78
CA SER A 33 -8.98 -2.83 9.68
C SER A 33 -9.64 -1.46 9.61
N THR A 34 -10.96 -1.37 9.75
CA THR A 34 -11.67 -0.08 9.70
C THR A 34 -11.32 0.81 10.89
N ARG A 35 -11.19 0.21 12.08
CA ARG A 35 -10.75 0.93 13.29
C ARG A 35 -9.33 1.48 13.13
N ASP A 36 -8.41 0.67 12.63
CA ASP A 36 -7.01 1.06 12.44
C ASP A 36 -6.86 2.17 11.40
N ASN A 37 -7.59 2.08 10.28
CA ASN A 37 -7.63 3.14 9.26
C ASN A 37 -8.20 4.44 9.82
N LYS A 38 -9.27 4.38 10.62
CA LYS A 38 -9.84 5.57 11.27
C LYS A 38 -8.84 6.22 12.24
N LYS A 39 -8.09 5.42 12.99
CA LYS A 39 -7.02 5.91 13.87
C LYS A 39 -5.92 6.61 13.07
N ARG A 40 -5.42 5.96 12.01
CA ARG A 40 -4.39 6.53 11.12
C ARG A 40 -4.84 7.82 10.44
N LYS A 41 -6.10 7.88 9.98
CA LYS A 41 -6.69 9.09 9.39
C LYS A 41 -6.64 10.27 10.37
N ARG A 42 -7.11 10.08 11.60
CA ARG A 42 -7.06 11.12 12.65
C ARG A 42 -5.64 11.56 12.95
N GLN A 43 -4.72 10.60 13.11
CA GLN A 43 -3.31 10.90 13.35
C GLN A 43 -2.68 11.67 12.18
N ASN A 44 -3.02 11.33 10.94
CA ASN A 44 -2.60 12.07 9.77
C ASN A 44 -3.14 13.51 9.79
N GLU A 45 -4.44 13.70 10.06
CA GLU A 45 -5.06 15.02 10.18
C GLU A 45 -4.38 15.89 11.26
N GLU A 46 -4.02 15.30 12.41
CA GLU A 46 -3.28 15.99 13.47
C GLU A 46 -1.85 16.34 13.05
N ASN A 47 -1.15 15.41 12.39
CA ASN A 47 0.21 15.66 11.89
C ASN A 47 0.22 16.80 10.86
N GLU A 48 -0.71 16.80 9.90
CA GLU A 48 -0.81 17.87 8.89
C GLU A 48 -1.10 19.23 9.53
N LYS A 49 -1.98 19.30 10.55
CA LYS A 49 -2.22 20.52 11.33
C LYS A 49 -0.97 21.04 12.04
N ASN A 50 -0.08 20.13 12.45
CA ASN A 50 1.18 20.44 13.12
C ASN A 50 2.35 20.68 12.14
N GLY A 51 2.10 20.70 10.82
CA GLY A 51 3.13 20.86 9.79
C GLY A 51 4.00 19.62 9.55
N LEU A 52 3.68 18.48 10.16
CA LEU A 52 4.35 17.20 9.97
C LEU A 52 3.77 16.46 8.76
N THR A 53 4.01 17.01 7.57
CA THR A 53 3.42 16.50 6.33
C THR A 53 3.78 15.04 6.07
N LEU A 54 2.94 14.33 5.32
CA LEU A 54 3.20 12.95 4.86
C LEU A 54 4.59 12.80 4.24
N GLU A 55 5.01 13.77 3.43
CA GLU A 55 6.33 13.75 2.80
C GLU A 55 7.46 13.90 3.81
N LEU A 56 7.37 14.85 4.75
CA LEU A 56 8.39 15.02 5.79
C LEU A 56 8.54 13.77 6.65
N ARG A 57 7.42 13.13 6.99
CA ARG A 57 7.43 11.84 7.71
C ARG A 57 8.02 10.72 6.86
N THR A 58 7.80 10.74 5.54
CA THR A 58 8.37 9.76 4.61
C THR A 58 9.88 9.94 4.46
N ILE A 59 10.35 11.19 4.33
CA ILE A 59 11.77 11.54 4.30
C ILE A 59 12.45 11.02 5.57
N LYS A 60 11.95 11.42 6.74
CA LYS A 60 12.48 11.00 8.03
C LYS A 60 12.54 9.48 8.16
N ARG A 61 11.48 8.77 7.74
CA ARG A 61 11.44 7.30 7.76
C ARG A 61 12.58 6.67 6.96
N TYR A 62 12.89 7.19 5.77
CA TYR A 62 13.97 6.65 4.95
C TYR A 62 15.35 7.07 5.45
N GLU A 63 15.50 8.29 5.96
CA GLU A 63 16.71 8.75 6.64
C GLU A 63 17.04 7.87 7.86
N ASP A 64 16.04 7.56 8.69
CA ASP A 64 16.17 6.66 9.84
C ASP A 64 16.59 5.23 9.43
N LEU A 65 16.26 4.82 8.20
CA LEU A 65 16.69 3.55 7.59
C LEU A 65 18.09 3.63 6.95
N GLY A 66 18.75 4.80 7.02
CA GLY A 66 20.07 5.06 6.47
C GLY A 66 20.09 5.34 4.97
N TYR A 67 18.99 5.79 4.39
CA TYR A 67 18.96 6.26 3.01
C TYR A 67 19.28 7.76 2.95
N LYS A 68 20.01 8.16 1.91
CA LYS A 68 20.08 9.56 1.50
C LYS A 68 18.82 9.89 0.70
N VAL A 69 18.05 10.90 1.11
CA VAL A 69 16.80 11.28 0.44
C VAL A 69 16.97 12.60 -0.32
N VAL A 70 16.50 12.64 -1.56
CA VAL A 70 16.49 13.82 -2.44
C VAL A 70 15.05 14.10 -2.86
N SER A 71 14.56 15.31 -2.57
CA SER A 71 13.25 15.78 -3.07
C SER A 71 13.32 16.02 -4.58
N ASN A 72 12.32 15.53 -5.32
CA ASN A 72 12.27 15.58 -6.78
C ASN A 72 11.08 16.38 -7.34
N LYS A 73 10.41 17.15 -6.48
CA LYS A 73 9.18 17.91 -6.81
C LYS A 73 9.28 18.85 -8.00
N ILE A 74 10.48 19.36 -8.29
CA ILE A 74 10.67 20.41 -9.31
C ILE A 74 10.81 19.79 -10.71
N GLN A 75 11.25 18.53 -10.81
CA GLN A 75 11.58 17.91 -12.09
C GLN A 75 10.55 16.89 -12.57
N ASN A 76 9.77 16.28 -11.67
CA ASN A 76 8.81 15.26 -12.04
C ASN A 76 7.58 15.29 -11.11
N GLU A 77 6.39 15.53 -11.68
CA GLU A 77 5.15 15.61 -10.90
C GLU A 77 4.75 14.28 -10.26
N ASN A 78 5.21 13.16 -10.80
CA ASN A 78 4.84 11.82 -10.34
C ASN A 78 5.90 11.15 -9.46
N ILE A 79 7.05 11.78 -9.24
CA ILE A 79 8.08 11.28 -8.31
C ILE A 79 8.40 12.39 -7.31
N ASP A 80 7.94 12.23 -6.07
CA ASP A 80 8.13 13.29 -5.06
C ASP A 80 9.52 13.25 -4.43
N MET A 81 10.12 12.06 -4.31
CA MET A 81 11.46 11.90 -3.76
C MET A 81 12.15 10.62 -4.24
N ILE A 82 13.48 10.65 -4.17
CA ILE A 82 14.36 9.55 -4.55
C ILE A 82 15.27 9.25 -3.35
N CYS A 83 15.34 7.99 -2.95
CA CYS A 83 16.12 7.53 -1.81
C CYS A 83 17.24 6.60 -2.28
N TYR A 84 18.47 6.89 -1.87
CA TYR A 84 19.67 6.12 -2.24
C TYR A 84 20.29 5.45 -1.03
N LYS A 85 20.66 4.18 -1.18
CA LYS A 85 21.47 3.45 -0.21
C LYS A 85 22.27 2.38 -0.92
N ASP A 86 23.60 2.48 -0.86
CA ASP A 86 24.51 1.64 -1.63
C ASP A 86 24.12 1.69 -3.14
N ASP A 87 23.95 0.54 -3.76
CA ASP A 87 23.49 0.42 -5.15
C ASP A 87 21.96 0.50 -5.30
N LYS A 88 21.18 0.65 -4.22
CA LYS A 88 19.71 0.62 -4.26
C LYS A 88 19.14 2.04 -4.40
N THR A 89 18.20 2.17 -5.33
CA THR A 89 17.41 3.39 -5.54
C THR A 89 15.93 3.10 -5.29
N ILE A 90 15.31 3.90 -4.43
CA ILE A 90 13.87 3.85 -4.20
C ILE A 90 13.26 5.14 -4.75
N LEU A 91 12.30 5.02 -5.66
CA LEU A 91 11.50 6.14 -6.10
C LEU A 91 10.17 6.13 -5.35
N VAL A 92 9.77 7.29 -4.84
CA VAL A 92 8.61 7.39 -3.95
C VAL A 92 7.65 8.47 -4.46
N LYS A 93 6.38 8.10 -4.60
CA LYS A 93 5.25 9.04 -4.71
C LYS A 93 4.56 9.13 -3.35
N CYS A 94 4.33 10.33 -2.85
CA CYS A 94 3.53 10.63 -1.67
C CYS A 94 2.16 11.15 -2.10
N LYS A 95 1.09 10.52 -1.63
CA LYS A 95 -0.28 11.01 -1.86
C LYS A 95 -1.00 11.18 -0.53
N ASN A 96 -1.08 12.44 -0.09
CA ASN A 96 -1.88 12.82 1.06
C ASN A 96 -3.31 13.14 0.62
N SER A 97 -4.19 12.13 0.68
CA SER A 97 -5.62 12.30 0.40
C SER A 97 -6.44 11.91 1.62
N PHE A 98 -7.49 12.67 1.91
CA PHE A 98 -8.45 12.37 2.97
C PHE A 98 -9.68 11.60 2.46
N ASP A 99 -9.84 11.54 1.14
CA ASP A 99 -10.98 10.95 0.46
C ASP A 99 -10.76 9.45 0.28
N SER A 100 -11.78 8.67 0.66
CA SER A 100 -11.74 7.23 0.47
C SER A 100 -11.79 6.88 -1.02
N LYS A 101 -11.02 5.87 -1.43
CA LYS A 101 -10.99 5.34 -2.80
C LYS A 101 -10.64 6.38 -3.88
N SER A 102 -9.89 7.41 -3.52
CA SER A 102 -9.47 8.48 -4.43
C SER A 102 -8.33 8.05 -5.37
N ILE A 103 -7.50 7.11 -4.95
CA ILE A 103 -6.35 6.63 -5.74
C ILE A 103 -6.76 5.40 -6.55
N LYS A 104 -6.63 5.50 -7.87
CA LYS A 104 -7.02 4.47 -8.83
C LYS A 104 -5.79 3.87 -9.52
N GLU A 105 -6.06 2.93 -10.41
CA GLU A 105 -5.03 2.20 -11.16
C GLU A 105 -4.23 3.15 -12.05
N GLU A 106 -4.91 4.11 -12.67
CA GLU A 106 -4.30 5.11 -13.55
C GLU A 106 -3.25 5.95 -12.80
N ASP A 107 -3.48 6.27 -11.52
CA ASP A 107 -2.52 6.99 -10.69
C ASP A 107 -1.24 6.17 -10.41
N ILE A 108 -1.38 4.85 -10.25
CA ILE A 108 -0.24 3.95 -9.98
C ILE A 108 0.56 3.72 -11.26
N VAL A 109 -0.12 3.54 -12.39
CA VAL A 109 0.51 3.37 -13.71
C VAL A 109 1.26 4.63 -14.12
N ALA A 110 0.67 5.82 -13.94
CA ALA A 110 1.35 7.09 -14.23
C ALA A 110 2.65 7.24 -13.42
N PHE A 111 2.61 6.89 -12.13
CA PHE A 111 3.82 6.87 -11.30
C PHE A 111 4.85 5.86 -11.80
N TYR A 112 4.42 4.64 -12.13
CA TYR A 112 5.30 3.60 -12.64
C TYR A 112 6.00 4.02 -13.93
N ASP A 113 5.25 4.54 -14.90
CA ASP A 113 5.80 4.94 -16.20
C ASP A 113 6.88 6.02 -16.05
N ASP A 114 6.65 6.99 -15.16
CA ASP A 114 7.63 8.05 -14.91
C ASP A 114 8.83 7.54 -14.09
N ALA A 115 8.62 6.58 -13.18
CA ALA A 115 9.71 5.92 -12.49
C ALA A 115 10.60 5.11 -13.46
N ILE A 116 10.00 4.41 -14.42
CA ILE A 116 10.71 3.70 -15.49
C ILE A 116 11.52 4.67 -16.36
N LYS A 117 10.92 5.78 -16.78
CA LYS A 117 11.65 6.82 -17.53
C LYS A 117 12.85 7.35 -16.74
N TYR A 118 12.66 7.60 -15.45
CA TYR A 118 13.74 8.08 -14.58
C TYR A 118 14.89 7.07 -14.49
N ILE A 119 14.61 5.79 -14.23
CA ILE A 119 15.69 4.79 -14.08
C ILE A 119 16.45 4.61 -15.39
N ASN A 120 15.77 4.64 -16.54
CA ASN A 120 16.37 4.53 -17.86
C ASN A 120 17.26 5.74 -18.17
N ALA A 121 16.78 6.95 -17.91
CA ALA A 121 17.55 8.18 -18.12
C ALA A 121 18.82 8.25 -17.25
N ASN A 122 18.81 7.59 -16.09
CA ASN A 122 19.92 7.60 -15.13
C ASN A 122 20.75 6.31 -15.12
N ASN A 123 20.54 5.40 -16.09
CA ASN A 123 21.25 4.11 -16.20
C ASN A 123 21.20 3.26 -14.92
N ILE A 124 20.08 3.33 -14.17
CA ILE A 124 19.88 2.53 -12.96
C ILE A 124 19.39 1.15 -13.38
N LYS A 125 20.08 0.09 -12.94
CA LYS A 125 19.66 -1.29 -13.20
C LYS A 125 18.31 -1.54 -12.56
N GLU A 126 17.36 -2.13 -13.29
CA GLU A 126 16.00 -2.42 -12.78
C GLU A 126 16.01 -3.20 -11.45
N LYS A 127 16.89 -4.20 -11.32
CA LYS A 127 17.05 -4.99 -10.08
C LYS A 127 17.46 -4.18 -8.85
N ASN A 128 18.01 -2.99 -9.07
CA ASN A 128 18.46 -2.07 -8.03
C ASN A 128 17.40 -0.98 -7.75
N ALA A 129 16.36 -0.89 -8.58
CA ALA A 129 15.29 0.07 -8.45
C ALA A 129 14.08 -0.54 -7.75
N VAL A 130 13.40 0.26 -6.93
CA VAL A 130 12.21 -0.16 -6.19
C VAL A 130 11.23 1.00 -6.14
N PHE A 131 9.94 0.75 -6.43
CA PHE A 131 8.94 1.82 -6.46
C PHE A 131 8.00 1.74 -5.26
N ARG A 132 7.75 2.89 -4.63
CA ARG A 132 6.92 2.95 -3.42
C ARG A 132 5.88 4.06 -3.49
N TYR A 133 4.65 3.72 -3.11
CA TYR A 133 3.54 4.66 -3.06
C TYR A 133 3.17 4.94 -1.59
N ALA A 134 3.63 6.07 -1.06
CA ALA A 134 3.45 6.46 0.33
C ALA A 134 2.09 7.11 0.57
N VAL A 135 1.35 6.56 1.54
CA VAL A 135 -0.01 6.99 1.87
C VAL A 135 -0.26 6.95 3.38
N PRO A 136 -1.19 7.75 3.91
CA PRO A 136 -1.46 7.77 5.35
C PRO A 136 -2.24 6.54 5.86
N TYR A 137 -3.13 5.97 5.05
CA TYR A 137 -3.95 4.81 5.40
C TYR A 137 -4.50 4.11 4.16
N LYS A 138 -4.93 2.85 4.29
CA LYS A 138 -5.24 1.98 3.14
C LYS A 138 -6.54 2.34 2.42
N ASP A 139 -7.54 2.88 3.13
CA ASP A 139 -8.88 3.11 2.58
C ASP A 139 -8.94 4.18 1.48
N ILE A 140 -7.83 4.88 1.20
CA ILE A 140 -7.75 5.82 0.08
C ILE A 140 -7.59 5.12 -1.27
N PHE A 141 -7.18 3.85 -1.29
CA PHE A 141 -7.05 3.11 -2.54
C PHE A 141 -8.40 2.59 -3.02
N HIS A 142 -8.70 2.84 -4.29
CA HIS A 142 -9.73 2.13 -5.02
C HIS A 142 -9.32 0.67 -5.24
N LYS A 143 -10.29 -0.23 -5.46
CA LYS A 143 -10.03 -1.66 -5.66
C LYS A 143 -9.09 -1.95 -6.83
N SER A 144 -9.13 -1.12 -7.88
CA SER A 144 -8.23 -1.24 -9.03
C SER A 144 -6.77 -0.94 -8.66
N ALA A 145 -6.50 0.12 -7.90
CA ALA A 145 -5.16 0.42 -7.39
C ALA A 145 -4.62 -0.71 -6.49
N ILE A 146 -5.46 -1.26 -5.59
CA ILE A 146 -5.07 -2.38 -4.73
C ILE A 146 -4.64 -3.59 -5.57
N LYS A 147 -5.38 -3.89 -6.65
CA LYS A 147 -5.06 -5.03 -7.53
C LYS A 147 -3.65 -4.90 -8.12
N ILE A 148 -3.26 -3.70 -8.55
CA ILE A 148 -1.92 -3.43 -9.08
C ILE A 148 -0.85 -3.47 -7.99
N LEU A 149 -1.13 -2.90 -6.82
CA LEU A 149 -0.15 -2.81 -5.73
C LEU A 149 0.08 -4.15 -5.01
N ASP A 150 -0.87 -5.08 -5.13
CA ASP A 150 -0.74 -6.46 -4.69
C ASP A 150 -0.11 -7.36 -5.79
N ASP A 151 0.02 -6.86 -7.03
CA ASP A 151 0.69 -7.54 -8.14
C ASP A 151 2.18 -7.16 -8.17
N ASP A 152 3.06 -8.16 -8.20
CA ASP A 152 4.50 -7.93 -8.24
C ASP A 152 5.00 -7.46 -9.63
N TYR A 153 4.14 -7.48 -10.67
CA TYR A 153 4.49 -7.07 -12.05
C TYR A 153 5.12 -5.68 -12.12
N TYR A 154 4.59 -4.70 -11.39
CA TYR A 154 5.04 -3.30 -11.47
C TYR A 154 6.20 -2.95 -10.53
N ASN A 155 6.71 -3.91 -9.74
CA ASN A 155 7.69 -3.65 -8.67
C ASN A 155 7.29 -2.44 -7.76
N CYS A 156 5.98 -2.20 -7.65
CA CYS A 156 5.40 -1.05 -6.98
C CYS A 156 4.55 -1.51 -5.80
N LYS A 157 4.89 -1.06 -4.60
CA LYS A 157 4.16 -1.39 -3.36
C LYS A 157 3.82 -0.14 -2.60
N TYR A 158 2.66 -0.12 -1.94
CA TYR A 158 2.33 0.99 -1.07
C TYR A 158 3.03 0.85 0.29
N ILE A 159 3.26 1.99 0.95
CA ILE A 159 3.71 2.05 2.34
C ILE A 159 2.77 2.96 3.12
N LEU A 160 2.47 2.56 4.36
CA LEU A 160 1.71 3.38 5.29
C LEU A 160 2.68 4.22 6.12
N VAL A 161 2.54 5.54 6.05
CA VAL A 161 3.38 6.53 6.75
C VAL A 161 2.51 7.39 7.66
#